data_AF-A0A6A5AUL9-F1
#
_entry.id   AF-A0A6A5AUL9-F1
#
_cell.length_a   1.000
_cell.length_b   1.000
_cell.length_c   1.000
_cell.angle_alpha   90.00
_cell.angle_beta   90.00
_cell.angle_gamma   90.00
#
_symmetry.space_group_name_H-M   'P 1'
#
loop_
_entity.id
_entity.type
_entity.pdbx_description
1 polymer ?
#
loop_
_entity_poly.entity_id
_entity_poly.type
_entity_poly.pdbx_seq_one_letter_code
_entity_poly.pdbx_strand_id
1 'polypeptide(L)'
;MRRPTVAMAVEKSMPPPIVGIETPVREAAKMMGSSRTAAIVMDGHVVIGMVTPKDLLKKLIARSLSAETTRVGDVMTSHPITMPPTASILEGLQVMKETRELFVPIVDPVSKRVVGMADVLCLTFGQFGGTSTDASEWKTFWQSAMAMQEELGDDVDVDDTCSVGTIEDFERTEGRLHHHHNDISVNAISMYSELGDSVSVISHSTSAVSVAGTFLFKVKDSQGHVHRIRCRTESLKVLQDEVRAKMNLAGDADILLKYEDDEGDLAVVSSD
;
A
#
# COMPACT_ATOMS: atom_id res chain seq x y z
N MET A 1 -4.53 -29.79 13.18
CA MET A 1 -4.68 -28.37 12.80
C MET A 1 -5.50 -28.29 11.53
N ARG A 2 -6.53 -27.43 11.47
CA ARG A 2 -7.20 -27.10 10.20
C ARG A 2 -6.29 -26.17 9.40
N ARG A 3 -6.10 -26.44 8.11
CA ARG A 3 -5.34 -25.53 7.23
C ARG A 3 -6.13 -24.22 7.05
N PRO A 4 -5.50 -23.05 7.14
CA PRO A 4 -6.18 -21.79 6.91
C PRO A 4 -6.63 -21.69 5.45
N THR A 5 -7.85 -21.21 5.26
CA THR A 5 -8.50 -21.11 3.94
C THR A 5 -8.66 -19.64 3.53
N VAL A 6 -8.85 -19.40 2.24
CA VAL A 6 -9.12 -18.05 1.72
C VAL A 6 -10.41 -17.48 2.31
N ALA A 7 -11.43 -18.29 2.59
CA ALA A 7 -12.64 -17.83 3.27
C ALA A 7 -12.36 -17.21 4.64
N MET A 8 -11.48 -17.84 5.42
CA MET A 8 -11.08 -17.32 6.74
C MET A 8 -10.31 -16.01 6.61
N ALA A 9 -9.50 -15.86 5.55
CA ALA A 9 -8.74 -14.63 5.31
C ALA A 9 -9.65 -13.46 4.93
N VAL A 10 -10.69 -13.69 4.11
CA VAL A 10 -11.60 -12.63 3.64
C VAL A 10 -12.75 -12.34 4.59
N GLU A 11 -13.01 -13.18 5.60
CA GLU A 11 -14.10 -12.98 6.57
C GLU A 11 -14.03 -11.64 7.31
N LYS A 12 -12.81 -11.13 7.55
CA LYS A 12 -12.57 -9.85 8.22
C LYS A 12 -12.43 -8.67 7.26
N SER A 13 -12.45 -8.92 5.96
CA SER A 13 -12.32 -7.89 4.93
C SER A 13 -13.67 -7.24 4.62
N MET A 14 -13.62 -5.99 4.17
CA MET A 14 -14.81 -5.33 3.61
C MET A 14 -15.31 -6.08 2.37
N PRO A 15 -16.63 -6.22 2.19
CA PRO A 15 -17.17 -6.85 1.00
C PRO A 15 -16.78 -6.05 -0.25
N PRO A 16 -16.44 -6.73 -1.37
CA PRO A 16 -16.09 -6.02 -2.59
C PRO A 16 -17.30 -5.30 -3.18
N PRO A 17 -17.11 -4.11 -3.77
CA PRO A 17 -18.15 -3.46 -4.55
C PRO A 17 -18.60 -4.36 -5.69
N ILE A 18 -19.92 -4.46 -5.88
CA ILE A 18 -20.53 -5.14 -7.01
C ILE A 18 -21.06 -4.08 -7.97
N VAL A 19 -20.61 -4.13 -9.22
CA VAL A 19 -20.97 -3.15 -10.26
C VAL A 19 -21.44 -3.85 -11.54
N GLY A 20 -22.22 -3.14 -12.36
CA GLY A 20 -22.60 -3.60 -13.69
C GLY A 20 -21.70 -3.03 -14.78
N ILE A 21 -21.80 -3.56 -16.00
CA ILE A 21 -21.01 -3.08 -17.15
C ILE A 21 -21.30 -1.61 -17.47
N GLU A 22 -22.53 -1.15 -17.25
CA GLU A 22 -22.97 0.22 -17.52
C GLU A 22 -22.64 1.21 -16.40
N THR A 23 -22.10 0.74 -15.27
CA THR A 23 -21.70 1.62 -14.17
C THR A 23 -20.60 2.57 -14.65
N PRO A 24 -20.72 3.90 -14.45
CA PRO A 24 -19.64 4.83 -14.75
C PRO A 24 -18.37 4.50 -13.96
N VAL A 25 -17.20 4.61 -14.60
CA VAL A 25 -15.92 4.27 -13.96
C VAL A 25 -15.66 5.09 -12.69
N ARG A 26 -16.06 6.37 -12.67
CA ARG A 26 -15.96 7.22 -11.46
C ARG A 26 -16.70 6.61 -10.26
N GLU A 27 -17.88 6.06 -10.47
CA GLU A 27 -18.70 5.49 -9.39
C GLU A 27 -18.03 4.22 -8.85
N ALA A 28 -17.58 3.35 -9.75
CA ALA A 28 -16.80 2.15 -9.38
C ALA A 28 -15.52 2.53 -8.61
N ALA A 29 -14.76 3.50 -9.10
CA ALA A 29 -13.54 3.98 -8.45
C ALA A 29 -13.80 4.56 -7.05
N LYS A 30 -14.91 5.29 -6.86
CA LYS A 30 -15.31 5.80 -5.54
C LYS A 30 -15.65 4.68 -4.56
N MET A 31 -16.36 3.65 -5.03
CA MET A 31 -16.65 2.48 -4.22
C MET A 31 -15.39 1.71 -3.87
N MET A 32 -14.47 1.50 -4.83
CA MET A 32 -13.16 0.88 -4.61
C MET A 32 -12.32 1.63 -3.58
N GLY A 33 -12.31 2.98 -3.62
CA GLY A 33 -11.62 3.79 -2.62
C GLY A 33 -12.21 3.65 -1.21
N SER A 34 -13.54 3.47 -1.12
CA SER A 34 -14.25 3.33 0.16
C SER A 34 -14.09 1.92 0.76
N SER A 35 -14.17 0.88 -0.07
CA SER A 35 -14.01 -0.53 0.34
C SER A 35 -12.55 -0.96 0.43
N ARG A 36 -11.63 -0.19 -0.15
CA ARG A 36 -10.18 -0.47 -0.29
C ARG A 36 -9.89 -1.79 -0.98
N THR A 37 -10.72 -2.16 -1.93
CA THR A 37 -10.54 -3.38 -2.71
C THR A 37 -11.03 -3.18 -4.14
N ALA A 38 -10.68 -4.13 -5.02
CA ALA A 38 -11.16 -4.14 -6.40
C ALA A 38 -12.69 -4.35 -6.47
N ALA A 39 -13.30 -3.86 -7.55
CA ALA A 39 -14.73 -4.07 -7.80
C ALA A 39 -14.96 -5.33 -8.65
N ILE A 40 -16.00 -6.09 -8.33
CA ILE A 40 -16.44 -7.24 -9.13
C ILE A 40 -17.54 -6.78 -10.07
N VAL A 41 -17.40 -7.12 -11.35
CA VAL A 41 -18.41 -6.83 -12.37
C VAL A 41 -19.31 -8.03 -12.54
N MET A 42 -20.61 -7.83 -12.32
CA MET A 42 -21.62 -8.88 -12.43
C MET A 42 -22.66 -8.56 -13.51
N ASP A 43 -23.10 -9.60 -14.20
CA ASP A 43 -24.33 -9.60 -15.00
C ASP A 43 -25.32 -10.58 -14.35
N GLY A 44 -26.36 -10.04 -13.72
CA GLY A 44 -27.24 -10.78 -12.83
C GLY A 44 -26.49 -11.46 -11.69
N HIS A 45 -26.40 -12.79 -11.73
CA HIS A 45 -25.71 -13.61 -10.73
C HIS A 45 -24.35 -14.15 -11.21
N VAL A 46 -23.89 -13.72 -12.38
CA VAL A 46 -22.67 -14.23 -13.00
C VAL A 46 -21.57 -13.18 -12.87
N VAL A 47 -20.40 -13.59 -12.38
CA VAL A 47 -19.19 -12.77 -12.43
C VAL A 47 -18.67 -12.77 -13.86
N ILE A 48 -18.67 -11.61 -14.50
CA ILE A 48 -18.22 -11.44 -15.88
C ILE A 48 -16.92 -10.65 -15.99
N GLY A 49 -16.54 -9.95 -14.92
CA GLY A 49 -15.35 -9.11 -14.92
C GLY A 49 -14.93 -8.65 -13.53
N MET A 50 -13.84 -7.90 -13.48
CA MET A 50 -13.43 -7.11 -12.32
C MET A 50 -12.74 -5.82 -12.77
N VAL A 51 -12.73 -4.81 -11.90
CA VAL A 51 -11.98 -3.57 -12.10
C VAL A 51 -10.99 -3.40 -10.97
N THR A 52 -9.71 -3.29 -11.33
CA THR A 52 -8.59 -3.11 -10.41
C THR A 52 -7.98 -1.71 -10.56
N PRO A 53 -7.15 -1.25 -9.61
CA PRO A 53 -6.33 -0.05 -9.80
C PRO A 53 -5.48 -0.10 -11.07
N LYS A 54 -4.96 -1.29 -11.44
CA LYS A 54 -4.22 -1.52 -12.69
C LYS A 54 -5.06 -1.21 -13.93
N ASP A 55 -6.34 -1.57 -13.91
CA ASP A 55 -7.27 -1.27 -15.00
C ASP A 55 -7.54 0.23 -15.12
N LEU A 56 -7.78 0.92 -13.98
CA LEU A 56 -7.96 2.36 -13.97
C LEU A 56 -6.72 3.08 -14.53
N LEU A 57 -5.52 2.65 -14.12
CA LEU A 57 -4.28 3.23 -14.63
C LEU A 57 -4.09 2.97 -16.13
N LYS A 58 -4.10 1.70 -16.56
CA LYS A 58 -3.72 1.30 -17.93
C LYS A 58 -4.81 1.57 -18.96
N LYS A 59 -6.09 1.40 -18.60
CA LYS A 59 -7.19 1.41 -19.57
C LYS A 59 -8.04 2.67 -19.52
N LEU A 60 -7.95 3.49 -18.47
CA LEU A 60 -8.62 4.79 -18.36
C LEU A 60 -7.61 5.95 -18.44
N ILE A 61 -6.70 6.05 -17.46
CA ILE A 61 -5.80 7.21 -17.31
C ILE A 61 -4.76 7.30 -18.42
N ALA A 62 -4.04 6.20 -18.70
CA ALA A 62 -3.04 6.16 -19.77
C ALA A 62 -3.63 6.42 -21.17
N ARG A 63 -4.95 6.26 -21.33
CA ARG A 63 -5.70 6.54 -22.56
C ARG A 63 -6.40 7.89 -22.55
N SER A 64 -6.18 8.70 -21.50
CA SER A 64 -6.80 10.02 -21.30
C SER A 64 -8.34 10.01 -21.40
N LEU A 65 -8.97 8.93 -20.95
CA LEU A 65 -10.41 8.79 -20.95
C LEU A 65 -11.04 9.44 -19.72
N SER A 66 -12.27 9.92 -19.87
CA SER A 66 -13.02 10.53 -18.77
C SER A 66 -13.74 9.48 -17.93
N ALA A 67 -13.47 9.47 -16.62
CA ALA A 67 -14.13 8.58 -15.66
C ALA A 67 -15.66 8.80 -15.56
N GLU A 68 -16.14 9.97 -16.00
CA GLU A 68 -17.55 10.36 -16.01
C GLU A 68 -18.37 9.61 -17.05
N THR A 69 -17.77 9.40 -18.23
CA THR A 69 -18.46 8.93 -19.43
C THR A 69 -18.07 7.51 -19.82
N THR A 70 -16.87 7.08 -19.43
CA THR A 70 -16.38 5.71 -19.65
C THR A 70 -17.14 4.74 -18.76
N ARG A 71 -17.52 3.59 -19.32
CA ARG A 71 -18.23 2.54 -18.60
C ARG A 71 -17.26 1.50 -18.06
N VAL A 72 -17.66 0.85 -16.96
CA VAL A 72 -16.89 -0.25 -16.37
C VAL A 72 -16.60 -1.34 -17.41
N GLY A 73 -17.56 -1.66 -18.29
CA GLY A 73 -17.38 -2.62 -19.37
C GLY A 73 -16.22 -2.30 -20.32
N ASP A 74 -15.90 -1.01 -20.53
CA ASP A 74 -14.85 -0.57 -21.45
C ASP A 74 -13.44 -0.77 -20.89
N VAL A 75 -13.31 -0.89 -19.56
CA VAL A 75 -12.03 -0.92 -18.85
C VAL A 75 -11.84 -2.16 -17.98
N MET A 76 -12.87 -2.96 -17.75
CA MET A 76 -12.75 -4.14 -16.88
C MET A 76 -11.77 -5.17 -17.42
N THR A 77 -11.22 -5.98 -16.52
CA THR A 77 -10.63 -7.28 -16.88
C THR A 77 -11.77 -8.28 -16.97
N SER A 78 -11.97 -8.85 -18.17
CA SER A 78 -13.06 -9.80 -18.44
C SER A 78 -12.66 -11.20 -17.97
N HIS A 79 -13.64 -11.98 -17.49
CA HIS A 79 -13.47 -13.37 -17.07
C HIS A 79 -12.29 -13.59 -16.10
N PRO A 80 -12.28 -12.90 -14.93
CA PRO A 80 -11.19 -13.05 -13.98
C PRO A 80 -11.10 -14.47 -13.44
N ILE A 81 -9.90 -14.86 -13.05
CA ILE A 81 -9.69 -16.10 -12.30
C ILE A 81 -10.37 -15.96 -10.94
N THR A 82 -11.19 -16.94 -10.58
CA THR A 82 -11.90 -16.99 -9.31
C THR A 82 -11.43 -18.17 -8.48
N MET A 83 -11.55 -18.08 -7.16
CA MET A 83 -11.22 -19.18 -6.26
C MET A 83 -12.39 -19.60 -5.37
N PRO A 84 -12.51 -20.90 -5.03
CA PRO A 84 -13.50 -21.36 -4.09
C PRO A 84 -13.13 -20.96 -2.65
N PRO A 85 -14.09 -20.74 -1.75
CA PRO A 85 -13.84 -20.40 -0.35
C PRO A 85 -12.99 -21.44 0.40
N THR A 86 -13.03 -22.69 -0.05
CA THR A 86 -12.30 -23.82 0.54
C THR A 86 -10.83 -23.89 0.13
N ALA A 87 -10.38 -23.08 -0.83
CA ALA A 87 -8.99 -23.05 -1.25
C ALA A 87 -8.07 -22.63 -0.09
N SER A 88 -6.86 -23.17 -0.08
CA SER A 88 -5.84 -22.79 0.89
C SER A 88 -5.27 -21.41 0.56
N ILE A 89 -4.73 -20.75 1.59
CA ILE A 89 -4.04 -19.48 1.43
C ILE A 89 -2.85 -19.59 0.46
N LEU A 90 -2.09 -20.69 0.53
CA LEU A 90 -0.94 -20.94 -0.33
C LEU A 90 -1.35 -21.03 -1.81
N GLU A 91 -2.46 -21.72 -2.11
CA GLU A 91 -3.00 -21.76 -3.48
C GLU A 91 -3.35 -20.35 -3.98
N GLY A 92 -3.92 -19.50 -3.11
CA GLY A 92 -4.22 -18.11 -3.46
C GLY A 92 -2.98 -17.28 -3.76
N LEU A 93 -1.95 -17.38 -2.93
CA LEU A 93 -0.67 -16.69 -3.15
C LEU A 93 0.02 -17.19 -4.43
N GLN A 94 -0.05 -18.49 -4.71
CA GLN A 94 0.50 -19.08 -5.93
C GLN A 94 -0.22 -18.56 -7.18
N VAL A 95 -1.57 -18.52 -7.16
CA VAL A 95 -2.36 -17.94 -8.24
C VAL A 95 -1.99 -16.48 -8.48
N MET A 96 -1.86 -15.67 -7.42
CA MET A 96 -1.47 -14.26 -7.57
C MET A 96 -0.07 -14.12 -8.20
N LYS A 97 0.88 -14.97 -7.81
CA LYS A 97 2.23 -14.99 -8.40
C LYS A 97 2.22 -15.39 -9.87
N GLU A 98 1.52 -16.46 -10.23
CA GLU A 98 1.49 -17.00 -11.59
C GLU A 98 0.73 -16.08 -12.55
N THR A 99 -0.37 -15.50 -12.09
CA THR A 99 -1.24 -14.63 -12.91
C THR A 99 -0.79 -13.18 -12.94
N ARG A 100 0.08 -12.78 -12.00
CA ARG A 100 0.50 -11.40 -11.77
C ARG A 100 -0.69 -10.48 -11.48
N GLU A 101 -1.73 -11.05 -10.87
CA GLU A 101 -2.90 -10.32 -10.38
C GLU A 101 -2.87 -10.29 -8.85
N LEU A 102 -3.11 -9.11 -8.28
CA LEU A 102 -3.08 -8.90 -6.83
C LEU A 102 -4.43 -9.10 -6.16
N PHE A 103 -5.49 -9.30 -6.95
CA PHE A 103 -6.86 -9.42 -6.48
C PHE A 103 -7.49 -10.66 -7.12
N VAL A 104 -8.16 -11.49 -6.32
CA VAL A 104 -8.82 -12.72 -6.76
C VAL A 104 -10.23 -12.79 -6.16
N PRO A 105 -11.30 -12.76 -6.98
CA PRO A 105 -12.65 -12.96 -6.49
C PRO A 105 -12.84 -14.35 -5.88
N ILE A 106 -13.40 -14.38 -4.67
CA ILE A 106 -13.75 -15.64 -3.99
C ILE A 106 -15.22 -15.92 -4.27
N VAL A 107 -15.48 -17.02 -4.98
CA VAL A 107 -16.81 -17.38 -5.46
C VAL A 107 -17.15 -18.79 -5.03
N ASP A 108 -18.32 -18.97 -4.42
CA ASP A 108 -18.81 -20.29 -4.08
C ASP A 108 -19.17 -21.06 -5.37
N PRO A 109 -18.55 -22.24 -5.61
CA PRO A 109 -18.68 -22.92 -6.89
C PRO A 109 -20.09 -23.44 -7.17
N VAL A 110 -20.89 -23.69 -6.12
CA VAL A 110 -22.24 -24.28 -6.21
C VAL A 110 -23.28 -23.18 -6.36
N SER A 111 -23.31 -22.23 -5.43
CA SER A 111 -24.30 -21.15 -5.40
C SER A 111 -23.97 -19.98 -6.34
N LYS A 112 -22.75 -19.95 -6.90
CA LYS A 112 -22.22 -18.84 -7.71
C LYS A 112 -22.18 -17.49 -6.99
N ARG A 113 -22.37 -17.48 -5.68
CA ARG A 113 -22.33 -16.25 -4.89
C ARG A 113 -20.89 -15.81 -4.65
N VAL A 114 -20.67 -14.51 -4.76
CA VAL A 114 -19.44 -13.86 -4.30
C VAL A 114 -19.39 -13.95 -2.78
N VAL A 115 -18.29 -14.52 -2.27
CA VAL A 115 -17.99 -14.62 -0.84
C VAL A 115 -17.12 -13.43 -0.42
N GLY A 116 -16.22 -12.97 -1.29
CA GLY A 116 -15.34 -11.85 -1.01
C GLY A 116 -14.33 -11.60 -2.11
N MET A 117 -13.33 -10.78 -1.81
CA MET A 117 -12.16 -10.53 -2.66
C MET A 117 -10.91 -10.82 -1.82
N ALA A 118 -10.04 -11.69 -2.32
CA ALA A 118 -8.73 -11.91 -1.72
C ALA A 118 -7.70 -10.99 -2.37
N ASP A 119 -6.79 -10.44 -1.56
CA ASP A 119 -5.58 -9.79 -2.00
C ASP A 119 -4.35 -10.38 -1.29
N VAL A 120 -3.15 -10.06 -1.78
CA VAL A 120 -1.90 -10.59 -1.24
C VAL A 120 -1.73 -10.28 0.25
N LEU A 121 -2.20 -9.10 0.69
CA LEU A 121 -2.09 -8.69 2.08
C LEU A 121 -3.01 -9.54 2.96
N CYS A 122 -4.29 -9.66 2.62
CA CYS A 122 -5.23 -10.44 3.43
C CYS A 122 -4.84 -11.92 3.48
N LEU A 123 -4.29 -12.47 2.40
CA LEU A 123 -3.80 -13.85 2.36
C LEU A 123 -2.55 -14.03 3.24
N THR A 124 -1.58 -13.12 3.15
CA THR A 124 -0.39 -13.19 4.01
C THR A 124 -0.74 -13.02 5.49
N PHE A 125 -1.61 -12.08 5.87
CA PHE A 125 -2.10 -11.96 7.24
C PHE A 125 -2.88 -13.20 7.71
N GLY A 126 -3.74 -13.76 6.85
CA GLY A 126 -4.51 -14.96 7.15
C GLY A 126 -3.64 -16.19 7.43
N GLN A 127 -2.42 -16.24 6.87
CA GLN A 127 -1.48 -17.34 7.09
C GLN A 127 -0.96 -17.37 8.54
N PHE A 128 -0.76 -16.20 9.16
CA PHE A 128 -0.19 -16.06 10.49
C PHE A 128 -1.24 -15.99 11.61
N GLY A 129 -2.52 -15.77 11.29
CA GLY A 129 -3.61 -15.64 12.28
C GLY A 129 -3.95 -16.89 13.11
N GLY A 130 -3.19 -17.99 12.98
CA GLY A 130 -3.35 -19.23 13.74
C GLY A 130 -2.34 -19.43 14.89
N THR A 131 -1.29 -18.63 14.95
CA THR A 131 -0.30 -18.58 16.03
C THR A 131 -0.30 -17.14 16.57
N SER A 132 -0.30 -16.98 17.90
CA SER A 132 -0.15 -15.71 18.64
C SER A 132 -0.28 -14.41 17.85
N THR A 133 -1.33 -13.64 18.13
CA THR A 133 -1.56 -12.24 17.71
C THR A 133 -0.38 -11.32 17.99
N ASP A 134 0.68 -11.41 17.20
CA ASP A 134 1.79 -10.48 17.24
C ASP A 134 2.05 -9.96 15.83
N ALA A 135 1.71 -8.69 15.62
CA ALA A 135 2.03 -7.96 14.40
C ALA A 135 3.56 -7.91 14.14
N SER A 136 4.37 -8.34 15.10
CA SER A 136 5.81 -8.55 14.95
C SER A 136 6.14 -9.68 13.95
N GLU A 137 5.44 -10.83 13.99
CA GLU A 137 5.80 -12.01 13.19
C GLU A 137 5.68 -11.77 11.67
N TRP A 138 4.60 -11.12 11.23
CA TRP A 138 4.41 -10.77 9.82
C TRP A 138 5.42 -9.70 9.36
N LYS A 139 5.74 -8.74 10.24
CA LYS A 139 6.71 -7.68 9.97
C LYS A 139 8.10 -8.27 9.76
N THR A 140 8.51 -9.21 10.60
CA THR A 140 9.78 -9.94 10.44
C THR A 140 9.80 -10.79 9.17
N PHE A 141 8.69 -11.44 8.81
CA PHE A 141 8.59 -12.19 7.56
C PHE A 141 8.88 -11.31 6.33
N TRP A 142 8.24 -10.14 6.22
CA TRP A 142 8.47 -9.25 5.08
C TRP A 142 9.84 -8.57 5.11
N GLN A 143 10.34 -8.20 6.28
CA GLN A 143 11.70 -7.68 6.42
C GLN A 143 12.74 -8.70 5.93
N SER A 144 12.59 -9.97 6.31
CA SER A 144 13.47 -11.04 5.84
C SER A 144 13.30 -11.31 4.34
N ALA A 145 12.06 -11.31 3.82
CA ALA A 145 11.79 -11.51 2.40
C ALA A 145 12.41 -10.40 1.54
N MET A 146 12.37 -9.14 2.00
CA MET A 146 12.99 -8.01 1.31
C MET A 146 14.52 -8.05 1.40
N ALA A 147 15.08 -8.39 2.56
CA ALA A 147 16.53 -8.58 2.72
C ALA A 147 17.08 -9.69 1.81
N MET A 148 16.29 -10.75 1.56
CA MET A 148 16.66 -11.83 0.64
C MET A 148 16.70 -11.39 -0.84
N GLN A 149 15.94 -10.37 -1.24
CA GLN A 149 16.05 -9.83 -2.60
C GLN A 149 17.34 -9.01 -2.80
N GLU A 150 17.92 -8.47 -1.72
CA GLU A 150 19.13 -7.65 -1.75
C GLU A 150 20.41 -8.51 -1.86
N GLU A 151 20.38 -9.75 -1.36
CA GLU A 151 21.51 -10.71 -1.45
C GLU A 151 21.58 -11.46 -2.79
N LEU A 152 20.49 -11.53 -3.56
CA LEU A 152 20.42 -12.17 -4.87
C LEU A 152 20.69 -11.13 -5.97
N GLY A 153 21.97 -10.85 -6.22
CA GLY A 153 22.39 -9.88 -7.23
C GLY A 153 21.75 -10.09 -8.61
N ASP A 154 21.18 -9.00 -9.12
CA ASP A 154 21.09 -8.49 -10.51
C ASP A 154 20.87 -9.43 -11.73
N ASP A 155 20.57 -10.72 -11.58
CA ASP A 155 20.57 -11.67 -12.72
C ASP A 155 19.31 -12.54 -12.85
N VAL A 156 18.15 -12.02 -12.44
CA VAL A 156 16.85 -12.59 -12.83
C VAL A 156 16.06 -11.55 -13.61
N ASP A 157 15.87 -11.81 -14.91
CA ASP A 157 14.86 -11.19 -15.79
C ASP A 157 13.45 -11.39 -15.18
N VAL A 158 13.13 -10.62 -14.14
CA VAL A 158 11.77 -10.45 -13.64
C VAL A 158 11.16 -9.36 -14.49
N ASP A 159 10.59 -9.78 -15.63
CA ASP A 159 9.81 -8.95 -16.55
C ASP A 159 9.08 -7.80 -15.81
N ASP A 160 9.58 -6.58 -16.05
CA ASP A 160 9.42 -5.29 -15.35
C ASP A 160 7.99 -4.73 -15.26
N THR A 161 6.98 -5.60 -15.32
CA THR A 161 5.56 -5.21 -15.33
C THR A 161 4.78 -5.68 -14.10
N CYS A 162 5.45 -6.32 -13.13
CA CYS A 162 4.78 -7.20 -12.15
C CYS A 162 4.93 -6.78 -10.68
N SER A 163 5.79 -5.82 -10.40
CA SER A 163 5.73 -5.06 -9.15
C SER A 163 5.44 -3.63 -9.57
N VAL A 164 4.71 -2.85 -8.77
CA VAL A 164 4.70 -1.41 -8.99
C VAL A 164 6.15 -0.96 -8.79
N GLY A 165 6.88 -0.79 -9.89
CA GLY A 165 8.23 -0.24 -9.89
C GLY A 165 8.20 1.06 -9.11
N THR A 166 9.28 1.33 -8.39
CA THR A 166 9.52 2.67 -7.89
C THR A 166 9.55 3.62 -9.09
N ILE A 167 9.12 4.86 -8.88
CA ILE A 167 8.99 5.86 -9.94
C ILE A 167 10.33 6.14 -10.66
N GLU A 168 11.45 5.75 -10.05
CA GLU A 168 12.81 5.87 -10.56
C GLU A 168 13.01 5.17 -11.92
N ASP A 169 12.26 4.11 -12.23
CA ASP A 169 12.39 3.38 -13.49
C ASP A 169 11.57 4.00 -14.65
N PHE A 170 10.59 4.86 -14.36
CA PHE A 170 9.91 5.63 -15.39
C PHE A 170 10.79 6.76 -15.95
N GLU A 171 11.71 7.30 -15.13
CA GLU A 171 12.63 8.36 -15.55
C GLU A 171 13.83 7.83 -16.35
N ARG A 172 14.17 6.52 -16.24
CA ARG A 172 15.30 5.92 -16.97
C ARG A 172 15.09 5.76 -18.48
N THR A 173 13.86 5.91 -18.98
CA THR A 173 13.57 5.82 -20.43
C THR A 173 13.65 7.16 -21.17
N GLU A 174 13.81 8.29 -20.46
CA GLU A 174 13.99 9.61 -21.04
C GLU A 174 15.25 10.27 -20.45
N GLY A 175 16.39 10.14 -21.14
CA GLY A 175 17.55 11.00 -20.90
C GLY A 175 18.86 10.31 -20.54
N ARG A 176 19.58 9.85 -21.57
CA ARG A 176 21.05 9.88 -21.51
C ARG A 176 21.49 11.32 -21.21
N LEU A 177 22.13 11.56 -20.05
CA LEU A 177 23.31 12.42 -19.85
C LEU A 177 23.65 12.58 -18.33
N HIS A 178 24.84 12.10 -17.95
CA HIS A 178 25.75 12.49 -16.85
C HIS A 178 25.28 12.68 -15.37
N HIS A 179 25.77 11.73 -14.54
CA HIS A 179 26.57 11.87 -13.28
C HIS A 179 25.94 12.02 -11.87
N HIS A 180 26.40 11.10 -10.99
CA HIS A 180 26.71 11.17 -9.54
C HIS A 180 25.67 10.76 -8.46
N HIS A 181 26.09 9.78 -7.63
CA HIS A 181 25.78 9.40 -6.22
C HIS A 181 24.42 9.77 -5.58
N ASN A 182 23.77 8.84 -4.87
CA ASN A 182 24.04 8.50 -3.46
C ASN A 182 23.12 7.36 -2.98
N ASP A 183 23.62 6.47 -2.13
CA ASP A 183 22.85 5.39 -1.50
C ASP A 183 21.74 5.94 -0.59
N ILE A 184 20.50 5.45 -0.74
CA ILE A 184 19.36 5.84 0.11
C ILE A 184 18.75 4.62 0.80
N SER A 185 18.84 4.66 2.13
CA SER A 185 18.32 3.68 3.09
C SER A 185 16.83 3.37 2.92
N VAL A 186 16.55 2.10 2.67
CA VAL A 186 15.24 1.43 2.68
C VAL A 186 14.55 1.60 4.02
N ASN A 187 13.54 2.48 4.08
CA ASN A 187 12.55 2.42 5.15
C ASN A 187 11.14 2.83 4.67
N ALA A 188 10.69 2.17 3.60
CA ALA A 188 9.30 2.21 3.15
C ALA A 188 8.35 1.51 4.16
N ILE A 189 8.84 0.52 4.91
CA ILE A 189 8.03 -0.34 5.79
C ILE A 189 7.41 0.40 6.99
N SER A 190 8.06 1.45 7.52
CA SER A 190 7.50 2.21 8.64
C SER A 190 6.24 3.00 8.27
N MET A 191 5.98 3.27 6.99
CA MET A 191 4.79 4.03 6.56
C MET A 191 3.51 3.18 6.50
N TYR A 192 3.63 1.85 6.45
CA TYR A 192 2.48 0.95 6.35
C TYR A 192 1.77 0.71 7.70
N SER A 193 2.46 0.87 8.82
CA SER A 193 1.90 0.57 10.16
C SER A 193 1.01 1.68 10.72
N GLU A 194 1.09 2.91 10.19
CA GLU A 194 0.31 4.07 10.68
C GLU A 194 -0.83 4.50 9.75
N LEU A 195 -0.97 3.90 8.56
CA LEU A 195 -2.08 4.20 7.65
C LEU A 195 -3.32 3.41 8.04
N GLY A 196 -3.95 3.86 9.13
CA GLY A 196 -5.39 3.76 9.26
C GLY A 196 -6.05 4.49 8.09
N ASP A 197 -7.13 3.90 7.60
CA ASP A 197 -8.11 4.52 6.73
C ASP A 197 -7.69 5.40 5.55
N SER A 198 -6.91 4.87 4.58
CA SER A 198 -6.85 5.37 3.17
C SER A 198 -6.02 4.45 2.27
N VAL A 199 -6.61 3.91 1.19
CA VAL A 199 -5.84 3.36 0.06
C VAL A 199 -6.16 4.15 -1.19
N SER A 200 -5.20 4.99 -1.59
CA SER A 200 -5.02 5.41 -2.98
C SER A 200 -3.52 5.48 -3.23
N VAL A 201 -3.07 4.70 -4.22
CA VAL A 201 -1.70 4.64 -4.70
C VAL A 201 -1.42 5.92 -5.48
N ILE A 202 -0.62 6.81 -4.92
CA ILE A 202 0.09 7.86 -5.64
C ILE A 202 1.55 7.78 -5.19
N SER A 203 2.34 6.96 -5.90
CA SER A 203 3.76 7.25 -6.02
C SER A 203 3.84 8.38 -7.04
N HIS A 204 3.96 9.60 -6.54
CA HIS A 204 4.61 10.73 -7.17
C HIS A 204 5.13 11.53 -6.00
N SER A 205 6.38 11.97 -6.11
CA SER A 205 6.94 13.14 -5.43
C SER A 205 5.95 13.76 -4.47
N THR A 206 6.16 13.63 -3.16
CA THR A 206 5.61 14.65 -2.28
C THR A 206 6.32 15.96 -2.64
N SER A 207 5.88 16.62 -3.71
CA SER A 207 5.33 17.94 -3.46
C SER A 207 4.31 17.69 -2.37
N ALA A 208 4.78 17.81 -1.12
CA ALA A 208 3.89 17.98 -0.01
C ALA A 208 2.80 18.91 -0.53
N VAL A 209 1.54 18.60 -0.26
CA VAL A 209 0.59 19.69 -0.14
C VAL A 209 1.20 20.52 0.99
N SER A 210 2.04 21.47 0.59
CA SER A 210 2.49 22.58 1.38
C SER A 210 1.18 23.30 1.63
N VAL A 211 0.54 22.92 2.74
CA VAL A 211 -0.26 23.90 3.45
C VAL A 211 0.76 24.98 3.75
N ALA A 212 0.71 26.05 2.94
CA ALA A 212 1.76 27.04 2.84
C ALA A 212 2.31 27.37 4.24
N GLY A 213 3.60 27.05 4.47
CA GLY A 213 4.29 27.36 5.71
C GLY A 213 4.36 26.24 6.77
N THR A 214 4.07 24.97 6.46
CA THR A 214 4.30 23.83 7.38
C THR A 214 5.26 22.78 6.82
N PHE A 215 6.11 22.21 7.68
CA PHE A 215 7.07 21.16 7.38
C PHE A 215 6.79 19.91 8.23
N LEU A 216 7.20 18.73 7.74
CA LEU A 216 7.02 17.46 8.44
C LEU A 216 8.36 16.98 9.02
N PHE A 217 8.49 17.01 10.34
CA PHE A 217 9.64 16.52 11.08
C PHE A 217 9.46 15.04 11.46
N LYS A 218 10.53 14.26 11.39
CA LYS A 218 10.62 12.93 11.99
C LYS A 218 11.42 13.06 13.28
N VAL A 219 10.80 12.76 14.42
CA VAL A 219 11.42 12.90 15.75
C VAL A 219 11.42 11.54 16.42
N LYS A 220 12.60 11.07 16.82
CA LYS A 220 12.76 9.81 17.55
C LYS A 220 12.73 10.07 19.06
N ASP A 221 11.90 9.35 19.80
CA ASP A 221 11.86 9.44 21.27
C ASP A 221 12.97 8.60 21.92
N SER A 222 13.09 8.70 23.25
CA SER A 222 14.08 7.94 24.03
C SER A 222 13.84 6.43 24.05
N GLN A 223 12.65 5.97 23.69
CA GLN A 223 12.30 4.56 23.53
C GLN A 223 12.56 4.07 22.10
N GLY A 224 12.98 4.96 21.20
CA GLY A 224 13.29 4.66 19.80
C GLY A 224 12.09 4.73 18.86
N HIS A 225 10.91 5.14 19.32
CA HIS A 225 9.76 5.34 18.44
C HIS A 225 9.92 6.62 17.62
N VAL A 226 9.58 6.56 16.34
CA VAL A 226 9.64 7.70 15.43
C VAL A 226 8.25 8.32 15.29
N HIS A 227 8.17 9.61 15.59
CA HIS A 227 6.95 10.40 15.52
C HIS A 227 7.03 11.37 14.35
N ARG A 228 5.95 11.48 13.59
CA ARG A 228 5.84 12.43 12.49
C ARG A 228 5.08 13.66 12.97
N ILE A 229 5.75 14.81 12.95
CA ILE A 229 5.26 16.06 13.51
C ILE A 229 5.17 17.09 12.40
N ARG A 230 3.95 17.54 12.09
CA ARG A 230 3.73 18.61 11.11
C ARG A 230 3.60 19.93 11.85
N CYS A 231 4.57 20.83 11.69
CA CYS A 231 4.52 22.14 12.33
C CYS A 231 5.07 23.23 11.41
N ARG A 232 4.88 24.50 11.78
CA ARG A 232 5.46 25.62 11.06
C ARG A 232 6.96 25.71 11.32
N THR A 233 7.70 26.26 10.38
CA THR A 233 9.16 26.44 10.47
C THR A 233 9.57 27.83 10.95
N GLU A 234 8.65 28.53 11.62
CA GLU A 234 8.85 29.92 12.06
C GLU A 234 9.78 30.03 13.28
N SER A 235 9.82 28.99 14.14
CA SER A 235 10.74 28.91 15.27
C SER A 235 10.82 27.47 15.82
N LEU A 236 11.99 27.08 16.32
CA LEU A 236 12.30 25.86 17.07
C LEU A 236 11.34 25.63 18.22
N LYS A 237 10.86 26.70 18.86
CA LYS A 237 9.89 26.61 19.95
C LYS A 237 8.57 25.98 19.50
N VAL A 238 8.13 26.28 18.28
CA VAL A 238 6.90 25.69 17.69
C VAL A 238 7.06 24.19 17.51
N LEU A 239 8.24 23.74 17.07
CA LEU A 239 8.55 22.32 16.97
C LEU A 239 8.61 21.66 18.37
N GLN A 240 9.25 22.30 19.35
CA GLN A 240 9.33 21.78 20.72
C GLN A 240 7.96 21.63 21.38
N ASP A 241 7.07 22.61 21.21
CA ASP A 241 5.72 22.56 21.78
C ASP A 241 4.88 21.45 21.13
N GLU A 242 5.02 21.23 19.82
CA GLU A 242 4.34 20.13 19.12
C GLU A 242 4.92 18.76 19.53
N VAL A 243 6.24 18.67 19.76
CA VAL A 243 6.88 17.48 20.34
C VAL A 243 6.34 17.21 21.75
N ARG A 244 6.23 18.22 22.62
CA ARG A 244 5.64 18.07 23.97
C ARG A 244 4.25 17.49 23.91
N ALA A 245 3.39 18.08 23.07
CA ALA A 245 2.01 17.66 22.91
C ALA A 245 1.92 16.21 22.39
N LYS A 246 2.72 15.87 21.37
CA LYS A 246 2.71 14.54 20.75
C LYS A 246 3.22 13.44 21.69
N MET A 247 4.23 13.76 22.50
CA MET A 247 4.89 12.84 23.43
C MET A 247 4.22 12.79 24.81
N ASN A 248 3.15 13.56 25.02
CA ASN A 248 2.46 13.71 26.31
C ASN A 248 3.42 14.06 27.48
N LEU A 249 4.38 14.93 27.20
CA LEU A 249 5.37 15.38 28.17
C LEU A 249 4.81 16.53 29.02
N ALA A 250 5.19 16.60 30.29
CA ALA A 250 4.79 17.69 31.17
C ALA A 250 5.27 19.05 30.62
N GLY A 251 4.48 20.10 30.79
CA GLY A 251 4.74 21.41 30.18
C GLY A 251 6.05 22.09 30.61
N ASP A 252 6.67 21.65 31.70
CA ASP A 252 7.94 22.16 32.24
C ASP A 252 9.13 21.20 31.99
N ALA A 253 8.93 20.18 31.15
CA ALA A 253 10.02 19.28 30.78
C ALA A 253 11.00 20.00 29.83
N ASP A 254 12.27 20.03 30.22
CA ASP A 254 13.38 20.41 29.36
C ASP A 254 13.51 19.39 28.23
N ILE A 255 13.17 19.80 27.01
CA ILE A 255 13.33 18.98 25.80
C ILE A 255 14.57 19.45 25.07
N LEU A 256 15.50 18.52 24.90
CA LEU A 256 16.68 18.71 24.07
C LEU A 256 16.49 17.99 22.74
N LEU A 257 16.46 18.75 21.64
CA LEU A 257 16.41 18.18 20.30
C LEU A 257 17.83 17.92 19.80
N LYS A 258 18.04 16.73 19.23
CA LYS A 258 19.28 16.36 18.56
C LYS A 258 18.99 16.07 17.10
N TYR A 259 19.83 16.58 16.23
CA TYR A 259 19.89 16.23 14.83
C TYR A 259 21.03 15.23 14.64
N GLU A 260 20.75 14.16 13.91
CA GLU A 260 21.75 13.17 13.48
C GLU A 260 21.98 13.42 11.99
N ASP A 261 23.22 13.70 11.60
CA ASP A 261 23.57 13.85 10.19
C ASP A 261 23.84 12.49 9.51
N ASP A 262 24.19 12.54 8.23
CA ASP A 262 24.49 11.37 7.41
C ASP A 262 25.81 10.67 7.77
N GLU A 263 26.70 11.35 8.50
CA GLU A 263 27.93 10.79 9.04
C GLU A 263 27.72 10.14 10.43
N GLY A 264 26.51 10.29 11.01
CA GLY A 264 26.13 9.76 12.31
C GLY A 264 26.51 10.68 13.47
N ASP A 265 26.87 11.93 13.19
CA ASP A 265 27.21 12.92 14.19
C ASP A 265 25.94 13.56 14.77
N LEU A 266 25.94 13.75 16.10
CA LEU A 266 24.82 14.30 16.83
C LEU A 266 25.05 15.77 17.15
N ALA A 267 24.29 16.66 16.50
CA ALA A 267 24.24 18.07 16.80
C ALA A 267 23.05 18.40 17.72
N VAL A 268 23.29 19.15 18.79
CA VAL A 268 22.23 19.66 19.65
C VAL A 268 21.62 20.91 19.02
N VAL A 269 20.32 20.90 18.79
CA VAL A 269 19.58 22.05 18.26
C VAL A 269 19.12 22.91 19.43
N SER A 270 19.86 23.98 19.72
CA SER A 270 19.64 24.85 20.88
C SER A 270 19.02 26.22 20.56
N SER A 271 19.03 26.65 19.29
CA SER A 271 18.43 27.91 18.85
C SER A 271 17.94 27.83 17.40
N ASP A 272 17.19 28.87 16.99
CA ASP A 272 16.85 29.16 15.58
C ASP A 272 18.10 29.48 14.73
#